data_AF-A0A6G2CF20-F1
#
_entry.id   AF-A0A6G2CF20-F1
#
_cell.length_a   1.000
_cell.length_b   1.000
_cell.length_c   1.000
_cell.angle_alpha   90.00
_cell.angle_beta   90.00
_cell.angle_gamma   90.00
#
_symmetry.space_group_name_H-M   'P 1'
#
loop_
_entity.id
_entity.type
_entity.pdbx_description
1 polymer ?
#
loop_
_entity_poly.entity_id
_entity_poly.type
_entity_poly.pdbx_seq_one_letter_code
_entity_poly.pdbx_strand_id
1 'polypeptide(L)'
;MALGYLFLLFVILFILAFLIVVLLINVKKSKLTHAMIWISAVYSFWLAWINVTSLPTNFYLEQGIGILIGTSALVGLILYYRHRTGWAKGFVIFSIVANIVQLFLF
;
A
#
# COMPACT_ATOMS: atom_id res chain seq x y z
N MET A 1 -26.33 -0.29 9.76
CA MET A 1 -25.94 -1.58 9.13
C MET A 1 -24.74 -1.42 8.20
N ALA A 2 -24.69 -0.41 7.32
CA ALA A 2 -23.54 -0.18 6.42
C ALA A 2 -22.18 0.03 7.13
N LEU A 3 -22.16 0.77 8.24
CA LEU A 3 -20.92 1.07 8.98
C LEU A 3 -20.21 -0.20 9.49
N GLY A 4 -20.98 -1.22 9.90
CA GLY A 4 -20.42 -2.50 10.36
C GLY A 4 -19.73 -3.29 9.24
N TYR A 5 -20.30 -3.27 8.03
CA TYR A 5 -19.69 -3.92 6.86
C TYR A 5 -18.43 -3.19 6.38
N LEU A 6 -18.43 -1.86 6.41
CA LEU A 6 -17.25 -1.04 6.11
C LEU A 6 -16.12 -1.29 7.11
N PHE A 7 -16.45 -1.36 8.40
CA PHE A 7 -15.47 -1.71 9.43
C PHE A 7 -14.88 -3.10 9.22
N LEU A 8 -15.71 -4.09 8.86
CA LEU A 8 -15.24 -5.45 8.57
C LEU A 8 -14.32 -5.47 7.33
N LEU A 9 -14.66 -4.72 6.28
CA LEU A 9 -13.79 -4.53 5.12
C LEU A 9 -12.44 -3.92 5.53
N PHE A 10 -12.45 -2.85 6.34
CA PHE A 10 -11.22 -2.23 6.85
C PHE A 10 -10.35 -3.24 7.61
N VAL A 11 -10.93 -4.05 8.49
CA VAL A 11 -10.20 -5.10 9.23
C VAL A 11 -9.56 -6.11 8.27
N ILE A 12 -10.27 -6.53 7.23
CA ILE A 12 -9.72 -7.44 6.21
C ILE A 12 -8.55 -6.79 5.47
N LEU A 13 -8.69 -5.54 5.04
CA LEU A 13 -7.61 -4.77 4.41
C LEU A 13 -6.40 -4.66 5.32
N PHE A 14 -6.61 -4.34 6.59
CA PHE A 14 -5.55 -4.22 7.58
C PHE A 14 -4.79 -5.54 7.79
N ILE A 15 -5.51 -6.66 7.97
CA ILE A 15 -4.90 -7.98 8.16
C ILE A 15 -4.08 -8.37 6.93
N LEU A 16 -4.61 -8.13 5.73
CA LEU A 16 -3.92 -8.44 4.48
C LEU A 16 -2.67 -7.57 4.30
N ALA A 17 -2.76 -6.27 4.60
CA ALA A 17 -1.62 -5.37 4.61
C ALA A 17 -0.52 -5.82 5.58
N PHE A 18 -0.90 -6.16 6.81
CA PHE A 18 0.01 -6.68 7.82
C PHE A 18 0.73 -7.94 7.34
N LEU A 19 -0.01 -8.90 6.78
CA LEU A 19 0.55 -10.15 6.29
C LEU A 19 1.52 -9.93 5.12
N ILE A 20 1.17 -9.07 4.16
CA ILE A 20 2.03 -8.71 3.03
C ILE A 20 3.33 -8.06 3.52
N VAL A 21 3.24 -7.10 4.45
CA VAL A 21 4.40 -6.39 5.01
C VAL A 21 5.32 -7.37 5.76
N VAL A 22 4.77 -8.22 6.63
CA VAL A 22 5.55 -9.22 7.38
C VAL A 22 6.28 -10.18 6.43
N LEU A 23 5.60 -10.66 5.38
CA LEU A 23 6.22 -11.52 4.37
C LEU A 23 7.31 -10.79 3.59
N LEU A 24 7.08 -9.54 3.19
CA LEU A 24 8.05 -8.73 2.44
C LEU A 24 9.33 -8.45 3.26
N ILE A 25 9.21 -8.26 4.58
CA ILE A 25 10.36 -8.11 5.47
C ILE A 25 11.15 -9.42 5.55
N ASN A 26 10.47 -10.54 5.75
CA ASN A 26 11.10 -11.84 6.01
C ASN A 26 11.66 -12.55 4.77
N VAL A 27 11.22 -12.18 3.56
CA VAL A 27 11.67 -12.85 2.33
C VAL A 27 13.14 -12.53 2.01
N LYS A 28 13.95 -13.59 1.90
CA LYS A 28 15.39 -13.52 1.58
C LYS A 28 15.76 -14.08 0.20
N LYS A 29 14.98 -15.03 -0.34
CA LYS A 29 15.26 -15.66 -1.64
C LYS A 29 14.97 -14.69 -2.78
N SER A 30 15.91 -14.49 -3.71
CA SER A 30 15.82 -13.45 -4.76
C SER A 30 14.54 -13.51 -5.60
N LYS A 31 14.14 -14.69 -6.07
CA LYS A 31 12.90 -14.91 -6.85
C LYS A 31 11.64 -14.55 -6.05
N LEU A 32 11.59 -14.95 -4.78
CA LEU A 32 10.46 -14.64 -3.90
C LEU A 32 10.43 -13.16 -3.54
N THR A 33 11.60 -12.53 -3.31
CA THR A 33 11.70 -11.08 -3.08
C THR A 33 11.15 -10.28 -4.25
N HIS A 34 11.48 -10.70 -5.49
CA HIS A 34 10.93 -10.07 -6.70
C HIS A 34 9.40 -10.12 -6.71
N ALA A 35 8.84 -11.32 -6.56
CA ALA A 35 7.39 -11.53 -6.54
C ALA A 35 6.72 -10.72 -5.41
N MET A 36 7.29 -10.75 -4.21
CA MET A 36 6.74 -10.04 -3.05
C MET A 36 6.75 -8.53 -3.23
N ILE A 37 7.80 -7.94 -3.83
CA ILE A 37 7.84 -6.51 -4.10
C ILE A 37 6.73 -6.12 -5.08
N TRP A 38 6.54 -6.90 -6.15
CA TRP A 38 5.47 -6.66 -7.12
C TRP A 38 4.07 -6.81 -6.50
N ILE A 39 3.82 -7.89 -5.77
CA ILE A 39 2.55 -8.12 -5.06
C ILE A 39 2.26 -6.95 -4.11
N SER A 40 3.27 -6.52 -3.35
CA SER A 40 3.15 -5.42 -2.40
C SER A 40 2.87 -4.08 -3.10
N ALA A 41 3.53 -3.82 -4.23
CA ALA A 41 3.29 -2.59 -5.00
C ALA A 41 1.88 -2.56 -5.61
N VAL A 42 1.43 -3.66 -6.22
CA VAL A 42 0.06 -3.80 -6.76
C VAL A 42 -0.96 -3.61 -5.66
N TYR A 43 -0.73 -4.24 -4.50
CA TYR A 43 -1.61 -4.10 -3.35
C TYR A 43 -1.67 -2.64 -2.84
N SER A 44 -0.53 -1.96 -2.76
CA SER A 44 -0.49 -0.55 -2.37
C SER A 44 -1.26 0.35 -3.34
N PHE A 45 -1.16 0.09 -4.65
CA PHE A 45 -1.95 0.80 -5.65
C PHE A 45 -3.44 0.59 -5.50
N TRP A 46 -3.85 -0.65 -5.20
CA TRP A 46 -5.24 -0.96 -4.96
C TRP A 46 -5.77 -0.25 -3.71
N LEU A 47 -4.99 -0.16 -2.64
CA LEU A 47 -5.35 0.65 -1.46
C LEU A 47 -5.45 2.13 -1.79
N ALA A 48 -4.51 2.67 -2.57
CA ALA A 48 -4.55 4.08 -3.01
C ALA A 48 -5.79 4.39 -3.86
N TRP A 49 -6.16 3.46 -4.74
CA TRP A 49 -7.41 3.57 -5.51
C TRP A 49 -8.62 3.64 -4.58
N ILE A 50 -8.71 2.73 -3.59
CA ILE A 50 -9.79 2.75 -2.59
C ILE A 50 -9.84 4.09 -1.86
N ASN A 51 -8.70 4.58 -1.34
CA ASN A 51 -8.57 5.87 -0.65
C ASN A 51 -9.11 7.04 -1.49
N VAL A 52 -8.79 7.08 -2.79
CA VAL A 52 -9.22 8.17 -3.67
C VAL A 52 -10.71 8.07 -3.96
N THR A 53 -11.22 6.86 -4.22
CA THR A 53 -12.63 6.66 -4.60
C THR A 53 -13.60 6.67 -3.42
N SER A 54 -13.11 6.47 -2.18
CA SER A 54 -13.94 6.55 -0.99
C SER A 54 -14.29 7.99 -0.62
N LEU A 55 -13.50 8.96 -1.08
CA LEU A 55 -13.69 10.38 -0.81
C LEU A 55 -14.69 11.02 -1.79
N PRO A 56 -15.49 11.99 -1.32
CA PRO A 56 -16.33 12.79 -2.22
C PRO A 56 -15.47 13.57 -3.24
N THR A 57 -16.02 13.81 -4.44
CA THR A 57 -15.28 14.36 -5.60
C THR A 57 -14.73 15.77 -5.40
N ASN A 58 -15.18 16.49 -4.38
CA ASN A 58 -14.70 17.84 -4.03
C ASN A 58 -13.49 17.84 -3.06
N PHE A 59 -13.03 16.69 -2.58
CA PHE A 59 -11.88 16.55 -1.66
C PHE A 59 -10.56 16.37 -2.44
N TYR A 60 -10.21 17.36 -3.26
CA TYR A 60 -9.04 17.27 -4.16
C TYR A 60 -7.71 17.12 -3.43
N LEU A 61 -7.57 17.71 -2.24
CA LEU A 61 -6.33 17.68 -1.48
C LEU A 61 -6.05 16.28 -0.93
N GLU A 62 -7.04 15.67 -0.28
CA GLU A 62 -6.97 14.34 0.31
C GLU A 62 -6.83 13.25 -0.77
N GLN A 63 -7.55 13.40 -1.89
CA GLN A 63 -7.36 12.55 -3.07
C GLN A 63 -5.94 12.68 -3.63
N GLY A 64 -5.41 13.90 -3.72
CA GLY A 64 -4.03 14.16 -4.13
C GLY A 64 -3.02 13.48 -3.22
N ILE A 65 -3.21 13.54 -1.90
CA ILE A 65 -2.37 12.82 -0.92
C ILE A 65 -2.44 11.30 -1.15
N GLY A 66 -3.64 10.75 -1.37
CA GLY A 66 -3.81 9.32 -1.65
C GLY A 66 -3.07 8.86 -2.90
N ILE A 67 -3.12 9.66 -3.96
CA ILE A 67 -2.37 9.40 -5.20
C ILE A 67 -0.86 9.47 -4.94
N LEU A 68 -0.37 10.46 -4.20
CA LEU A 68 1.05 10.60 -3.86
C LEU A 68 1.54 9.41 -3.02
N ILE A 69 0.76 8.96 -2.05
CA ILE A 69 1.08 7.78 -1.24
C ILE A 69 1.13 6.53 -2.12
N GLY A 70 0.14 6.31 -3.00
CA GLY A 70 0.15 5.18 -3.93
C GLY A 70 1.34 5.19 -4.89
N THR A 71 1.68 6.35 -5.46
CA THR A 71 2.83 6.49 -6.37
C THR A 71 4.18 6.29 -5.70
N SER A 72 4.29 6.43 -4.37
CA SER A 72 5.53 6.09 -3.65
C SER A 72 5.93 4.60 -3.77
N ALA A 73 4.97 3.69 -4.03
CA ALA A 73 5.26 2.30 -4.36
C ALA A 73 6.00 2.16 -5.70
N LEU A 74 5.78 3.05 -6.68
CA LEU A 74 6.55 3.09 -7.93
C LEU A 74 8.00 3.44 -7.67
N VAL A 75 8.25 4.39 -6.79
CA VAL A 75 9.62 4.74 -6.38
C VAL A 75 10.31 3.50 -5.80
N GLY A 76 9.60 2.72 -4.98
CA GLY A 76 10.07 1.43 -4.50
C GLY A 76 10.43 0.44 -5.61
N LEU A 77 9.56 0.29 -6.62
CA LEU A 77 9.83 -0.56 -7.79
C LEU A 77 11.05 -0.08 -8.60
N ILE A 78 11.18 1.22 -8.86
CA ILE A 78 12.33 1.80 -9.58
C ILE A 78 13.63 1.51 -8.82
N LEU A 79 13.63 1.70 -7.50
CA LEU A 79 14.78 1.40 -6.65
C LEU A 79 15.15 -0.09 -6.65
N TYR A 80 14.16 -0.97 -6.76
CA TYR A 80 14.39 -2.40 -6.87
C TYR A 80 15.16 -2.76 -8.15
N TYR A 81 14.75 -2.22 -9.30
CA TYR A 81 15.47 -2.40 -10.57
C TYR A 81 16.86 -1.78 -10.57
N ARG A 82 17.09 -0.75 -9.74
CA ARG A 82 18.42 -0.17 -9.50
C ARG A 82 19.27 -0.96 -8.48
N HIS A 83 18.88 -2.19 -8.15
CA HIS A 83 19.53 -3.06 -7.17
C HIS A 83 19.61 -2.49 -5.74
N ARG A 84 18.75 -1.51 -5.39
CA ARG A 84 18.64 -0.94 -4.04
C ARG A 84 17.51 -1.61 -3.26
N THR A 85 17.60 -2.94 -3.08
CA THR A 85 16.52 -3.78 -2.53
C THR A 85 16.03 -3.37 -1.14
N GLY A 86 16.93 -2.93 -0.24
CA GLY A 86 16.54 -2.46 1.08
C GLY A 86 15.65 -1.22 1.03
N TRP A 87 16.05 -0.22 0.25
CA TRP A 87 15.27 0.99 0.02
C TRP A 87 13.96 0.71 -0.71
N ALA A 88 14.00 -0.20 -1.71
CA ALA A 88 12.79 -0.63 -2.40
C ALA A 88 11.74 -1.19 -1.45
N LYS A 89 12.14 -2.13 -0.58
CA LYS A 89 11.24 -2.67 0.46
C LYS A 89 10.71 -1.56 1.36
N GLY A 90 11.58 -0.65 1.81
CA GLY A 90 11.20 0.48 2.67
C GLY A 90 10.11 1.36 2.05
N PHE A 91 10.28 1.77 0.79
CA PHE A 91 9.30 2.61 0.09
C PHE A 91 7.96 1.89 -0.14
N VAL A 92 7.98 0.62 -0.52
CA VAL A 92 6.74 -0.14 -0.72
C VAL A 92 6.00 -0.37 0.61
N ILE A 93 6.73 -0.69 1.68
CA ILE A 93 6.14 -0.83 3.03
C ILE A 93 5.55 0.51 3.49
N PHE A 94 6.28 1.60 3.33
CA PHE A 94 5.80 2.94 3.66
C PHE A 94 4.50 3.26 2.93
N SER A 95 4.45 2.98 1.62
CA SER A 95 3.26 3.20 0.79
C SER A 95 2.05 2.41 1.32
N ILE A 96 2.22 1.13 1.66
CA ILE A 96 1.13 0.30 2.22
C ILE A 96 0.66 0.84 3.56
N VAL A 97 1.60 1.13 4.48
CA VAL A 97 1.25 1.59 5.83
C VAL A 97 0.58 2.96 5.78
N ALA A 98 1.10 3.89 5.00
CA ALA A 98 0.51 5.22 4.83
C ALA A 98 -0.89 5.14 4.21
N ASN A 99 -1.12 4.25 3.25
CA ASN A 99 -2.45 4.02 2.69
C ASN A 99 -3.45 3.51 3.74
N ILE A 100 -3.04 2.56 4.59
CA ILE A 100 -3.88 2.03 5.67
C ILE A 100 -4.19 3.10 6.72
N VAL A 101 -3.20 3.93 7.09
CA VAL A 101 -3.39 5.04 8.01
C VAL A 101 -4.37 6.06 7.42
N GLN A 102 -4.23 6.39 6.13
CA GLN A 102 -5.16 7.29 5.46
C GLN A 102 -6.59 6.75 5.46
N LEU A 103 -6.78 5.47 5.10
CA LEU A 103 -8.07 4.77 5.11
C LEU A 103 -8.76 4.73 6.48
N PHE A 104 -7.99 4.87 7.56
CA PHE A 104 -8.51 4.89 8.93
C PHE A 104 -8.88 6.31 9.39
N LEU A 105 -8.14 7.31 8.93
CA LEU A 105 -8.29 8.70 9.36
C LEU A 105 -9.29 9.49 8.51
N PHE A 106 -9.55 9.04 7.28
CA PHE A 106 -10.41 9.69 6.30
C PHE A 106 -11.40 8.68 5.70
#